data_AF-A0A166D894-F1
#
_entry.id   AF-A0A166D894-F1
#
_cell.length_a   1.000
_cell.length_b   1.000
_cell.length_c   1.000
_cell.angle_alpha   90.00
_cell.angle_beta   90.00
_cell.angle_gamma   90.00
#
_symmetry.space_group_name_H-M   'P 1'
#
loop_
_entity.id
_entity.type
_entity.pdbx_description
1 polymer ?
#
loop_
_entity_poly.entity_id
_entity_poly.type
_entity_poly.pdbx_seq_one_letter_code
_entity_poly.pdbx_strand_id
1 'polypeptide(L)'
;MTKQGLRKLVSCHKIPNMALGKVITRHVVRVCFPHMYLENTVVPISQAMLGRIYDQALKPAVDEVSPMSAGRWPVTYAAALAGATHRRTGQYHLGSVDIDALRLPAFATAFLVKLAAIPGCEDAYFLHEIRGTKGQAVHNPADEDARWDALNHVLEAVDRGAISQDDWMVDVALEYGKPGHVMQWLQQGHLSLLRVLLPSVATDAHLAKIIQGSAFGLDRAADLADFCGFRLVVPRAALMDGVHYVNAYTTDKSQSYHLHPTFFTEHHPSELIGAPLEKLLTDLVEMSKIYAACRGKWDEPDVVGSPGNARMEIRVPLRLAGDALISIPAAVLAASTVAVPVWTWW
;
A
#
# COMPACT_ATOMS: atom_id res chain seq x y z
N MET A 1 -4.97 21.00 2.54
CA MET A 1 -4.54 21.95 1.49
C MET A 1 -5.45 23.17 1.53
N THR A 2 -4.91 24.38 1.34
CA THR A 2 -5.70 25.62 1.23
C THR A 2 -5.79 26.01 -0.23
N LYS A 3 -6.99 26.12 -0.79
CA LYS A 3 -7.22 26.65 -2.15
C LYS A 3 -8.28 27.73 -2.05
N GLN A 4 -8.01 28.92 -2.58
CA GLN A 4 -8.93 30.08 -2.50
C GLN A 4 -9.36 30.42 -1.06
N GLY A 5 -8.46 30.25 -0.07
CA GLY A 5 -8.74 30.53 1.34
C GLY A 5 -9.51 29.45 2.11
N LEU A 6 -9.97 28.38 1.45
CA LEU A 6 -10.68 27.26 2.10
C LEU A 6 -9.74 26.08 2.36
N ARG A 7 -9.74 25.58 3.60
CA ARG A 7 -9.03 24.34 3.97
C ARG A 7 -9.86 23.13 3.51
N LYS A 8 -9.30 22.35 2.59
CA LYS A 8 -9.88 21.08 2.13
C LYS A 8 -9.01 19.90 2.55
N LEU A 9 -9.67 18.84 3.02
CA LEU A 9 -9.07 17.52 3.21
C LEU A 9 -9.09 16.79 1.88
N VAL A 10 -7.90 16.46 1.36
CA VAL A 10 -7.71 15.78 0.08
C VAL A 10 -6.80 14.59 0.33
N SER A 11 -7.19 13.41 -0.13
CA SER A 11 -6.33 12.22 -0.05
C SER A 11 -5.05 12.45 -0.84
N CYS A 12 -3.89 12.12 -0.26
CA CYS A 12 -2.58 12.39 -0.86
C CYS A 12 -2.42 11.82 -2.28
N HIS A 13 -2.98 10.62 -2.55
CA HIS A 13 -2.92 9.98 -3.86
C HIS A 13 -3.67 10.74 -4.98
N LYS A 14 -4.54 11.70 -4.63
CA LYS A 14 -5.24 12.56 -5.59
C LYS A 14 -4.46 13.83 -5.91
N ILE A 15 -3.46 14.18 -5.12
CA ILE A 15 -2.60 15.34 -5.37
C ILE A 15 -1.55 14.91 -6.40
N PRO A 16 -1.41 15.64 -7.54
CA PRO A 16 -0.36 15.36 -8.51
C PRO A 16 1.01 15.31 -7.83
N ASN A 17 1.78 14.27 -8.14
CA ASN A 17 3.06 14.04 -7.52
C ASN A 17 4.01 13.31 -8.48
N MET A 18 5.31 13.43 -8.22
CA MET A 18 6.34 12.66 -8.90
C MET A 18 7.23 11.95 -7.88
N ALA A 19 7.75 10.78 -8.25
CA ALA A 19 8.83 10.16 -7.49
C ALA A 19 10.12 10.94 -7.72
N LEU A 20 10.71 11.45 -6.65
CA LEU A 20 11.98 12.19 -6.70
C LEU A 20 13.16 11.23 -6.57
N GLY A 21 13.05 10.25 -5.67
CA GLY A 21 14.13 9.33 -5.39
C GLY A 21 13.70 8.16 -4.52
N LYS A 22 14.65 7.26 -4.29
CA LYS A 22 14.51 6.14 -3.37
C LYS A 22 15.56 6.25 -2.29
N VAL A 23 15.20 5.83 -1.08
CA VAL A 23 16.13 5.61 0.02
C VAL A 23 16.21 4.09 0.21
N ILE A 24 17.40 3.54 0.02
CA ILE A 24 17.63 2.09 0.05
C ILE A 24 16.69 1.38 -0.95
N THR A 25 15.92 0.37 -0.55
CA THR A 25 15.14 -0.48 -1.47
C THR A 25 13.65 -0.16 -1.46
N ARG A 26 13.10 0.26 -0.31
CA ARG A 26 11.65 0.21 -0.01
C ARG A 26 11.02 1.57 0.29
N HIS A 27 11.83 2.61 0.43
CA HIS A 27 11.38 3.96 0.71
C HIS A 27 11.45 4.80 -0.56
N VAL A 28 10.31 5.33 -0.99
CA VAL A 28 10.18 6.27 -2.11
C VAL A 28 9.87 7.65 -1.53
N VAL A 29 10.66 8.64 -1.93
CA VAL A 29 10.36 10.06 -1.66
C VAL A 29 9.66 10.64 -2.86
N ARG A 30 8.45 11.15 -2.65
CA ARG A 30 7.66 11.85 -3.65
C ARG A 30 7.65 13.35 -3.38
N VAL A 31 7.44 14.12 -4.43
CA VAL A 31 7.15 15.55 -4.34
C VAL A 31 5.71 15.74 -4.77
N CYS A 32 4.88 16.29 -3.89
CA CYS A 32 3.48 16.59 -4.14
C CYS A 32 3.32 18.05 -4.54
N PHE A 33 2.40 18.33 -5.48
CA PHE A 33 2.13 19.66 -6.03
C PHE A 33 0.67 20.07 -5.77
N PRO A 34 0.37 20.69 -4.62
CA PRO A 34 -1.01 21.04 -4.24
C PRO A 34 -1.72 21.93 -5.25
N HIS A 35 -1.04 22.92 -5.83
CA HIS A 35 -1.66 23.88 -6.75
C HIS A 35 -2.02 23.28 -8.12
N MET A 36 -1.47 22.11 -8.46
CA MET A 36 -1.89 21.32 -9.63
C MET A 36 -3.15 20.48 -9.38
N TYR A 37 -3.63 20.38 -8.14
CA TYR A 37 -4.80 19.57 -7.81
C TYR A 37 -6.08 20.13 -8.46
N LEU A 38 -6.78 19.25 -9.16
CA LEU A 38 -8.10 19.47 -9.73
C LEU A 38 -9.11 18.53 -9.08
N GLU A 39 -10.27 19.07 -8.73
CA GLU A 39 -11.30 18.31 -8.06
C GLU A 39 -11.87 17.23 -8.99
N ASN A 40 -12.03 16.02 -8.47
CA ASN A 40 -12.53 14.84 -9.20
C ASN A 40 -11.70 14.42 -10.41
N THR A 41 -10.44 14.85 -10.53
CA THR A 41 -9.55 14.43 -11.62
C THR A 41 -8.14 14.19 -11.11
N VAL A 42 -7.58 13.02 -11.45
CA VAL A 42 -6.14 12.77 -11.28
C VAL A 42 -5.46 13.20 -12.57
N VAL A 43 -4.76 14.34 -12.53
CA VAL A 43 -4.04 14.85 -13.68
C VAL A 43 -2.57 14.48 -13.57
N PRO A 44 -2.02 13.72 -14.54
CA PRO A 44 -0.59 13.44 -14.56
C PRO A 44 0.19 14.72 -14.82
N ILE A 45 1.38 14.83 -14.23
CA ILE A 45 2.28 15.97 -14.49
C ILE A 45 2.74 15.86 -15.95
N SER A 46 2.54 16.92 -16.73
CA SER A 46 2.90 16.94 -18.14
C SER A 46 4.42 16.87 -18.32
N GLN A 47 4.87 16.32 -19.46
CA GLN A 47 6.30 16.29 -19.81
C GLN A 47 6.93 17.70 -19.84
N ALA A 48 6.18 18.70 -20.30
CA ALA A 48 6.62 20.09 -20.29
C ALA A 48 6.84 20.60 -18.85
N MET A 49 5.94 20.25 -17.92
CA MET A 49 6.10 20.63 -16.51
C MET A 49 7.25 19.88 -15.84
N LEU A 50 7.41 18.58 -16.10
CA LEU A 50 8.57 17.81 -15.63
C LEU A 50 9.89 18.41 -16.14
N GLY A 51 9.92 18.86 -17.39
CA GLY A 51 11.07 19.58 -17.96
C GLY A 51 11.40 20.85 -17.19
N ARG A 52 10.39 21.69 -16.91
CA ARG A 52 10.58 22.90 -16.11
C ARG A 52 11.05 22.59 -14.70
N ILE A 53 10.45 21.61 -14.03
CA ILE A 53 10.85 21.20 -12.68
C ILE A 53 12.31 20.74 -12.67
N TYR A 54 12.72 19.95 -13.67
CA TYR A 54 14.10 19.49 -13.76
C TYR A 54 15.08 20.65 -13.99
N ASP A 55 14.85 21.43 -15.04
CA ASP A 55 15.79 22.46 -15.53
C ASP A 55 15.84 23.68 -14.61
N GLN A 56 14.72 24.06 -13.98
CA GLN A 56 14.60 25.29 -13.19
C GLN A 56 14.71 25.05 -11.68
N ALA A 57 14.47 23.83 -11.19
CA ALA A 57 14.52 23.53 -9.76
C ALA A 57 15.48 22.39 -9.39
N LEU A 58 15.30 21.19 -9.93
CA LEU A 58 16.06 20.00 -9.48
C LEU A 58 17.55 20.12 -9.78
N LYS A 59 17.92 20.36 -11.05
CA LYS A 59 19.31 20.46 -11.47
C LYS A 59 20.02 21.65 -10.79
N PRO A 60 19.43 22.86 -10.74
CA PRO A 60 20.05 23.97 -9.99
C PRO A 60 20.18 23.72 -8.48
N ALA A 61 19.23 23.01 -7.84
CA ALA A 61 19.36 22.65 -6.43
C ALA A 61 20.52 21.67 -6.18
N VAL A 62 20.70 20.69 -7.07
CA VAL A 62 21.85 19.78 -7.02
C VAL A 62 23.16 20.52 -7.21
N ASP A 63 23.23 21.45 -8.17
CA ASP A 63 24.45 22.21 -8.46
C ASP A 63 24.87 23.10 -7.28
N GLU A 64 23.89 23.66 -6.58
CA GLU A 64 24.11 24.48 -5.38
C GLU A 64 24.68 23.65 -4.22
N VAL A 65 24.10 22.48 -3.93
CA VAL A 65 24.47 21.71 -2.73
C VAL A 65 25.59 20.71 -2.97
N SER A 66 25.79 20.28 -4.22
CA SER A 66 26.67 19.17 -4.58
C SER A 66 27.47 19.45 -5.86
N PRO A 67 28.29 20.53 -5.88
CA PRO A 67 29.02 20.95 -7.08
C PRO A 67 29.97 19.86 -7.62
N MET A 68 30.52 19.02 -6.74
CA MET A 68 31.42 17.92 -7.12
C MET A 68 30.72 16.77 -7.85
N SER A 69 29.42 16.56 -7.61
CA SER A 69 28.62 15.52 -8.29
C SER A 69 27.75 16.08 -9.41
N ALA A 70 27.66 17.41 -9.54
CA ALA A 70 26.86 18.11 -10.55
C ALA A 70 27.13 17.59 -11.97
N GLY A 71 28.38 17.28 -12.31
CA GLY A 71 28.77 16.75 -13.62
C GLY A 71 28.25 15.34 -13.94
N ARG A 72 27.72 14.61 -12.95
CA ARG A 72 27.09 13.29 -13.15
C ARG A 72 25.60 13.40 -13.53
N TRP A 73 25.01 14.57 -13.33
CA TRP A 73 23.61 14.82 -13.66
C TRP A 73 23.49 15.31 -15.10
N PRO A 74 22.49 14.83 -15.86
CA PRO A 74 22.19 15.40 -17.18
C PRO A 74 22.01 16.92 -17.10
N VAL A 75 22.46 17.62 -18.12
CA VAL A 75 22.44 19.10 -18.13
C VAL A 75 21.01 19.63 -18.25
N THR A 76 20.13 18.89 -18.94
CA THR A 76 18.72 19.25 -19.12
C THR A 76 17.81 18.03 -19.04
N TYR A 77 16.52 18.26 -18.85
CA TYR A 77 15.50 17.21 -18.89
C TYR A 77 15.51 16.45 -20.21
N ALA A 78 15.67 17.15 -21.34
CA ALA A 78 15.74 16.54 -22.65
C ALA A 78 16.93 15.58 -22.76
N ALA A 79 18.09 15.96 -22.22
CA ALA A 79 19.26 15.09 -22.16
C ALA A 79 19.03 13.88 -21.24
N ALA A 80 18.39 14.08 -20.08
CA ALA A 80 18.02 13.00 -19.17
C ALA A 80 17.08 11.98 -19.85
N LEU A 81 16.03 12.47 -20.51
CA LEU A 81 15.05 11.64 -21.20
C LEU A 81 15.67 10.90 -22.39
N ALA A 82 16.53 11.56 -23.16
CA ALA A 82 17.25 10.92 -24.26
C ALA A 82 18.18 9.81 -23.77
N GLY A 83 18.92 10.04 -22.68
CA GLY A 83 19.79 9.03 -22.07
C GLY A 83 19.01 7.86 -21.45
N ALA A 84 17.81 8.12 -20.93
CA ALA A 84 16.95 7.11 -20.34
C ALA A 84 16.13 6.30 -21.38
N THR A 85 16.13 6.66 -22.66
CA THR A 85 15.27 6.00 -23.66
C THR A 85 16.07 5.10 -24.58
N HIS A 86 15.74 3.81 -24.62
CA HIS A 86 16.32 2.86 -25.56
C HIS A 86 15.86 3.18 -26.98
N ARG A 87 16.76 3.75 -27.81
CA ARG A 87 16.45 4.28 -29.15
C ARG A 87 15.69 3.32 -30.07
N ARG A 88 15.94 2.01 -29.98
CA ARG A 88 15.31 0.99 -30.87
C ARG A 88 13.94 0.51 -30.40
N THR A 89 13.69 0.47 -29.09
CA THR A 89 12.50 -0.16 -28.50
C THR A 89 11.57 0.86 -27.87
N GLY A 90 12.03 2.10 -27.66
CA GLY A 90 11.31 3.13 -26.92
C GLY A 90 11.20 2.86 -25.42
N GLN A 91 11.82 1.79 -24.91
CA GLN A 91 11.75 1.42 -23.50
C GLN A 91 12.62 2.35 -22.65
N TYR A 92 12.14 2.67 -21.44
CA TYR A 92 12.91 3.46 -20.49
C TYR A 92 13.88 2.61 -19.68
N HIS A 93 15.14 3.02 -19.61
CA HIS A 93 16.16 2.57 -18.67
C HIS A 93 16.44 3.71 -17.68
N LEU A 94 15.78 3.67 -16.53
CA LEU A 94 15.89 4.71 -15.52
C LEU A 94 17.12 4.45 -14.64
N GLY A 95 18.13 5.31 -14.78
CA GLY A 95 19.27 5.37 -13.85
C GLY A 95 18.97 6.22 -12.62
N SER A 96 19.82 6.11 -11.60
CA SER A 96 19.80 6.95 -10.40
C SER A 96 21.14 7.62 -10.18
N VAL A 97 21.13 8.82 -9.61
CA VAL A 97 22.33 9.51 -9.12
C VAL A 97 22.11 9.86 -7.67
N ASP A 98 23.07 9.48 -6.82
CA ASP A 98 22.94 9.66 -5.38
C ASP A 98 23.17 11.12 -4.97
N ILE A 99 22.42 11.54 -3.96
CA ILE A 99 22.66 12.76 -3.19
C ILE A 99 23.13 12.30 -1.81
N ASP A 100 24.25 12.84 -1.35
CA ASP A 100 24.79 12.53 -0.02
C ASP A 100 23.78 12.87 1.08
N ALA A 101 23.61 11.95 2.03
CA ALA A 101 22.70 12.09 3.17
C ALA A 101 22.95 13.39 3.95
N LEU A 102 24.23 13.79 4.12
CA LEU A 102 24.59 15.03 4.82
C LEU A 102 24.12 16.30 4.10
N ARG A 103 23.83 16.20 2.79
CA ARG A 103 23.38 17.31 1.96
C ARG A 103 21.86 17.34 1.79
N LEU A 104 21.13 16.31 2.22
CA LEU A 104 19.68 16.22 2.03
C LEU A 104 18.90 17.41 2.63
N PRO A 105 19.20 17.93 3.84
CA PRO A 105 18.46 19.07 4.38
C PRO A 105 18.64 20.35 3.54
N ALA A 106 19.87 20.62 3.10
CA ALA A 106 20.18 21.76 2.23
C ALA A 106 19.53 21.58 0.85
N PHE A 107 19.61 20.38 0.29
CA PHE A 107 19.00 20.04 -1.00
C PHE A 107 17.48 20.20 -0.95
N ALA A 108 16.82 19.66 0.08
CA ALA A 108 15.38 19.75 0.27
C ALA A 108 14.92 21.20 0.31
N THR A 109 15.63 22.04 1.07
CA THR A 109 15.35 23.48 1.17
C THR A 109 15.54 24.18 -0.17
N ALA A 110 16.70 24.02 -0.81
CA ALA A 110 17.03 24.67 -2.08
C ALA A 110 16.06 24.26 -3.20
N PHE A 111 15.65 22.99 -3.21
CA PHE A 111 14.72 22.44 -4.20
C PHE A 111 13.31 22.98 -4.01
N LEU A 112 12.77 23.00 -2.78
CA LEU A 112 11.45 23.57 -2.51
C LEU A 112 11.38 25.08 -2.80
N VAL A 113 12.43 25.83 -2.46
CA VAL A 113 12.53 27.27 -2.78
C VAL A 113 12.46 27.52 -4.29
N LYS A 114 13.18 26.73 -5.08
CA LYS A 114 13.15 26.86 -6.55
C LYS A 114 11.85 26.38 -7.16
N LEU A 115 11.24 25.32 -6.61
CA LEU A 115 9.91 24.86 -7.01
C LEU A 115 8.86 25.96 -6.82
N ALA A 116 8.90 26.70 -5.71
CA ALA A 116 7.97 27.78 -5.44
C ALA A 116 8.01 28.93 -6.48
N ALA A 117 9.11 29.06 -7.24
CA ALA A 117 9.22 30.02 -8.34
C ALA A 117 8.60 29.53 -9.67
N ILE A 118 8.20 28.25 -9.75
CA ILE A 118 7.56 27.66 -10.93
C ILE A 118 6.04 27.71 -10.73
N PRO A 119 5.28 28.41 -11.60
CA PRO A 119 3.83 28.48 -11.51
C PRO A 119 3.18 27.08 -11.45
N GLY A 120 2.35 26.85 -10.42
CA GLY A 120 1.70 25.58 -10.12
C GLY A 120 2.48 24.65 -9.19
N CYS A 121 3.74 24.96 -8.88
CA CYS A 121 4.58 24.20 -7.94
C CYS A 121 4.73 24.88 -6.57
N GLU A 122 3.95 25.93 -6.31
CA GLU A 122 3.90 26.59 -5.00
C GLU A 122 3.49 25.59 -3.91
N ASP A 123 3.94 25.81 -2.68
CA ASP A 123 3.64 24.95 -1.52
C ASP A 123 3.89 23.45 -1.75
N ALA A 124 4.80 23.11 -2.67
CA ALA A 124 5.22 21.72 -2.88
C ALA A 124 5.80 21.16 -1.58
N TYR A 125 5.59 19.87 -1.35
CA TYR A 125 6.06 19.21 -0.14
C TYR A 125 6.50 17.77 -0.43
N PHE A 126 7.36 17.23 0.43
CA PHE A 126 7.81 15.84 0.34
C PHE A 126 6.80 14.89 0.99
N LEU A 127 6.51 13.80 0.30
CA LEU A 127 5.75 12.68 0.83
C LEU A 127 6.67 11.46 0.89
N HIS A 128 6.84 10.92 2.08
CA HIS A 128 7.60 9.71 2.32
C HIS A 128 6.68 8.49 2.27
N GLU A 129 7.04 7.52 1.44
CA GLU A 129 6.26 6.32 1.21
C GLU A 129 7.15 5.09 1.36
N ILE A 130 6.95 4.34 2.45
CA ILE A 130 7.65 3.09 2.71
C ILE A 130 6.72 1.95 2.30
N ARG A 131 7.09 1.21 1.26
CA ARG A 131 6.28 0.12 0.70
C ARG A 131 7.03 -1.19 0.67
N GLY A 132 6.27 -2.28 0.62
CA GLY A 132 6.82 -3.62 0.45
C GLY A 132 7.34 -4.25 1.75
N THR A 133 7.30 -3.57 2.89
CA THR A 133 7.73 -4.04 4.23
C THR A 133 6.93 -5.22 4.78
N LYS A 134 5.88 -5.68 4.08
CA LYS A 134 5.12 -6.87 4.45
C LYS A 134 6.06 -8.07 4.62
N GLY A 135 5.94 -8.76 5.75
CA GLY A 135 6.75 -9.94 6.08
C GLY A 135 8.18 -9.66 6.57
N GLN A 136 8.67 -8.41 6.56
CA GLN A 136 10.00 -8.10 7.13
C GLN A 136 10.01 -7.94 8.64
N ALA A 137 8.86 -7.59 9.21
CA ALA A 137 8.69 -7.25 10.61
C ALA A 137 7.79 -8.28 11.31
N VAL A 138 7.98 -9.58 11.04
CA VAL A 138 7.21 -10.64 11.72
C VAL A 138 7.78 -10.83 13.12
N HIS A 139 6.92 -10.74 14.14
CA HIS A 139 7.28 -10.86 15.54
C HIS A 139 6.13 -11.47 16.34
N ASN A 140 6.40 -11.89 17.57
CA ASN A 140 5.34 -12.26 18.51
C ASN A 140 4.64 -10.98 18.99
N PRO A 141 3.33 -10.80 18.76
CA PRO A 141 2.65 -9.56 19.16
C PRO A 141 2.62 -9.36 20.68
N ALA A 142 2.75 -10.41 21.49
CA ALA A 142 2.81 -10.31 22.95
C ALA A 142 4.18 -9.81 23.47
N ASP A 143 5.22 -9.86 22.64
CA ASP A 143 6.57 -9.43 23.01
C ASP A 143 6.76 -7.95 22.67
N GLU A 144 6.80 -7.10 23.70
CA GLU A 144 6.91 -5.65 23.55
C GLU A 144 8.20 -5.19 22.88
N ASP A 145 9.34 -5.77 23.26
CA ASP A 145 10.64 -5.42 22.70
C ASP A 145 10.66 -5.77 21.20
N ALA A 146 10.15 -6.95 20.84
CA ALA A 146 10.07 -7.36 19.44
C ALA A 146 9.15 -6.46 18.59
N ARG A 147 8.05 -5.93 19.16
CA ARG A 147 7.19 -4.95 18.46
C ARG A 147 7.95 -3.66 18.15
N TRP A 148 8.65 -3.12 19.14
CA TRP A 148 9.39 -1.86 18.98
C TRP A 148 10.61 -2.02 18.08
N ASP A 149 11.35 -3.12 18.18
CA ASP A 149 12.47 -3.43 17.28
C ASP A 149 12.01 -3.55 15.83
N ALA A 150 10.90 -4.25 15.59
CA ALA A 150 10.31 -4.38 14.27
C ALA A 150 9.88 -3.02 13.69
N LEU A 151 9.25 -2.15 14.50
CA LEU A 151 8.89 -0.79 14.10
C LEU A 151 10.12 0.08 13.83
N ASN A 152 11.14 0.01 14.68
CA ASN A 152 12.39 0.75 14.51
C ASN A 152 13.12 0.34 13.23
N HIS A 153 13.14 -0.96 12.92
CA HIS A 153 13.74 -1.45 11.67
C HIS A 153 13.00 -0.92 10.42
N VAL A 154 11.66 -0.93 10.43
CA VAL A 154 10.86 -0.38 9.33
C VAL A 154 11.10 1.13 9.13
N LEU A 155 11.43 1.84 10.22
CA LEU A 155 11.65 3.29 10.23
C LEU A 155 13.13 3.69 10.22
N GLU A 156 14.08 2.77 9.98
CA GLU A 156 15.52 3.06 10.11
C GLU A 156 15.98 4.25 9.25
N ALA A 157 15.33 4.43 8.10
CA ALA A 157 15.63 5.47 7.12
C ALA A 157 14.83 6.77 7.33
N VAL A 158 14.06 6.86 8.42
CA VAL A 158 13.23 8.01 8.75
C VAL A 158 13.85 8.77 9.90
N ASP A 159 14.12 10.06 9.68
CA ASP A 159 14.49 10.95 10.78
C ASP A 159 13.26 11.22 11.66
N ARG A 160 13.16 10.46 12.76
CA ARG A 160 12.03 10.56 13.71
C ARG A 160 11.97 11.91 14.42
N GLY A 161 13.08 12.64 14.50
CA GLY A 161 13.11 13.99 15.08
C GLY A 161 12.52 15.06 14.15
N ALA A 162 12.47 14.77 12.85
CA ALA A 162 11.95 15.68 11.82
C ALA A 162 10.48 15.44 11.46
N ILE A 163 9.80 14.46 12.09
CA ILE A 163 8.41 14.11 11.78
C ILE A 163 7.47 14.29 12.97
N SER A 164 6.22 14.60 12.67
CA SER A 164 5.11 14.48 13.61
C SER A 164 4.58 13.04 13.58
N GLN A 165 4.53 12.38 14.74
CA GLN A 165 4.01 11.01 14.82
C GLN A 165 2.50 10.92 14.58
N ASP A 166 1.77 12.04 14.68
CA ASP A 166 0.34 12.10 14.37
C ASP A 166 0.06 12.18 12.87
N ASP A 167 1.03 12.66 12.08
CA ASP A 167 0.89 12.81 10.63
C ASP A 167 1.28 11.54 9.86
N TRP A 168 1.92 10.59 10.53
CA TRP A 168 2.34 9.32 9.96
C TRP A 168 1.37 8.20 10.32
N MET A 169 0.96 7.45 9.30
CA MET A 169 0.02 6.34 9.46
C MET A 169 0.74 5.02 9.24
N VAL A 170 0.55 4.08 10.16
CA VAL A 170 1.15 2.74 10.14
C VAL A 170 0.05 1.70 10.06
N ASP A 171 0.21 0.74 9.15
CA ASP A 171 -0.65 -0.44 9.05
C ASP A 171 -0.06 -1.53 9.97
N VAL A 172 -0.76 -1.84 11.06
CA VAL A 172 -0.42 -2.89 12.02
C VAL A 172 -1.32 -4.10 11.77
N ALA A 173 -0.77 -5.31 11.79
CA ALA A 173 -1.53 -6.50 11.45
C ALA A 173 -1.24 -7.71 12.36
N LEU A 174 -2.30 -8.47 12.64
CA LEU A 174 -2.23 -9.82 13.17
C LEU A 174 -2.54 -10.83 12.07
N GLU A 175 -1.81 -11.94 12.08
CA GLU A 175 -1.96 -13.00 11.10
C GLU A 175 -2.18 -14.34 11.82
N TYR A 176 -3.26 -15.02 11.46
CA TYR A 176 -3.68 -16.28 12.07
C TYR A 176 -3.60 -17.39 11.04
N GLY A 177 -2.79 -18.41 11.33
CA GLY A 177 -2.59 -19.57 10.46
C GLY A 177 -2.82 -20.87 11.21
N LYS A 178 -3.18 -21.92 10.46
CA LYS A 178 -3.22 -23.31 10.94
C LYS A 178 -2.55 -24.19 9.88
N PRO A 179 -1.51 -24.98 10.24
CA PRO A 179 -0.84 -25.86 9.28
C PRO A 179 -1.82 -26.76 8.52
N GLY A 180 -1.60 -26.91 7.20
CA GLY A 180 -2.46 -27.72 6.33
C GLY A 180 -3.87 -27.18 6.08
N HIS A 181 -4.15 -25.92 6.47
CA HIS A 181 -5.45 -25.29 6.28
C HIS A 181 -5.32 -23.93 5.62
N VAL A 182 -6.40 -23.50 4.97
CA VAL A 182 -6.66 -22.13 4.58
C VAL A 182 -7.66 -21.55 5.58
N MET A 183 -7.20 -20.53 6.30
CA MET A 183 -8.02 -19.80 7.26
C MET A 183 -8.88 -18.77 6.52
N GLN A 184 -10.18 -18.79 6.78
CA GLN A 184 -11.17 -17.89 6.18
C GLN A 184 -11.86 -17.05 7.25
N TRP A 185 -12.17 -15.79 6.92
CA TRP A 185 -13.01 -14.92 7.75
C TRP A 185 -14.50 -15.22 7.50
N LEU A 186 -15.31 -15.14 8.55
CA LEU A 186 -16.74 -15.39 8.48
C LEU A 186 -17.54 -14.09 8.67
N GLN A 187 -18.56 -13.88 7.83
CA GLN A 187 -19.42 -12.69 7.90
C GLN A 187 -20.01 -12.47 9.29
N GLN A 188 -20.47 -13.54 9.91
CA GLN A 188 -21.12 -13.51 11.24
C GLN A 188 -20.21 -12.93 12.34
N GLY A 189 -18.88 -12.98 12.15
CA GLY A 189 -17.90 -12.50 13.12
C GLY A 189 -17.64 -10.99 13.07
N HIS A 190 -18.02 -10.32 11.97
CA HIS A 190 -17.63 -8.93 11.70
C HIS A 190 -18.04 -7.96 12.81
N LEU A 191 -19.25 -8.09 13.35
CA LEU A 191 -19.73 -7.25 14.46
C LEU A 191 -18.87 -7.42 15.71
N SER A 192 -18.52 -8.65 16.08
CA SER A 192 -17.70 -8.96 17.25
C SER A 192 -16.26 -8.46 17.08
N LEU A 193 -15.70 -8.56 15.87
CA LEU A 193 -14.40 -8.00 15.55
C LEU A 193 -14.41 -6.48 15.68
N LEU A 194 -15.40 -5.80 15.11
CA LEU A 194 -15.51 -4.34 15.23
C LEU A 194 -15.71 -3.87 16.67
N ARG A 195 -16.41 -4.64 17.51
CA ARG A 195 -16.55 -4.33 18.94
C ARG A 195 -15.18 -4.33 19.66
N VAL A 196 -14.29 -5.25 19.28
CA VAL A 196 -12.93 -5.31 19.83
C VAL A 196 -12.08 -4.14 19.31
N LEU A 197 -12.20 -3.81 18.03
CA LEU A 197 -11.36 -2.81 17.37
C LEU A 197 -11.80 -1.36 17.61
N LEU A 198 -13.10 -1.13 17.89
CA LEU A 198 -13.70 0.18 18.08
C LEU A 198 -14.48 0.25 19.41
N PRO A 199 -13.80 0.05 20.56
CA PRO A 199 -14.47 -0.04 21.87
C PRO A 199 -15.18 1.26 22.29
N SER A 200 -14.82 2.42 21.72
CA SER A 200 -15.53 3.68 21.98
C SER A 200 -16.94 3.74 21.41
N VAL A 201 -17.29 2.84 20.47
CA VAL A 201 -18.64 2.78 19.89
C VAL A 201 -19.59 2.09 20.87
N ALA A 202 -20.42 2.91 21.52
CA ALA A 202 -21.19 2.49 22.70
C ALA A 202 -22.20 1.34 22.51
N THR A 203 -22.67 1.07 21.29
CA THR A 203 -23.73 0.06 21.07
C THR A 203 -23.54 -0.76 19.79
N ASP A 204 -23.99 -2.01 19.83
CA ASP A 204 -24.06 -2.88 18.66
C ASP A 204 -24.93 -2.29 17.54
N ALA A 205 -25.97 -1.53 17.89
CA ALA A 205 -26.81 -0.85 16.91
C ALA A 205 -26.02 0.20 16.11
N HIS A 206 -25.06 0.89 16.73
CA HIS A 206 -24.17 1.81 16.03
C HIS A 206 -23.15 1.08 15.16
N LEU A 207 -22.56 0.00 15.66
CA LEU A 207 -21.66 -0.84 14.85
C LEU A 207 -22.38 -1.44 13.64
N ALA A 208 -23.62 -1.91 13.81
CA ALA A 208 -24.44 -2.41 12.71
C ALA A 208 -24.71 -1.33 11.64
N LYS A 209 -24.96 -0.08 12.05
CA LYS A 209 -25.07 1.05 11.11
C LYS A 209 -23.78 1.32 10.36
N ILE A 210 -22.62 1.14 11.00
CA ILE A 210 -21.32 1.27 10.35
C ILE A 210 -21.16 0.18 9.27
N ILE A 211 -21.49 -1.07 9.59
CA ILE A 211 -21.44 -2.21 8.65
C ILE A 211 -22.37 -1.99 7.44
N GLN A 212 -23.55 -1.39 7.66
CA GLN A 212 -24.50 -1.08 6.58
C GLN A 212 -24.14 0.19 5.79
N GLY A 213 -23.14 0.95 6.26
CA GLY A 213 -22.74 2.21 5.67
C GLY A 213 -21.86 2.03 4.44
N SER A 214 -21.79 3.06 3.59
CA SER A 214 -20.98 3.06 2.36
C SER A 214 -19.47 3.03 2.61
N ALA A 215 -19.02 3.23 3.85
CA ALA A 215 -17.62 3.16 4.23
C ALA A 215 -17.16 1.72 4.53
N PHE A 216 -18.11 0.78 4.63
CA PHE A 216 -17.87 -0.63 4.83
C PHE A 216 -17.98 -1.36 3.48
N GLY A 217 -16.94 -2.11 3.12
CA GLY A 217 -16.90 -2.97 1.96
C GLY A 217 -16.82 -4.43 2.38
N LEU A 218 -17.71 -5.26 1.86
CA LEU A 218 -17.69 -6.71 2.07
C LEU A 218 -16.85 -7.36 0.97
N ASP A 219 -15.85 -8.16 1.35
CA ASP A 219 -14.94 -8.81 0.41
C ASP A 219 -15.15 -10.33 0.47
N ARG A 220 -15.96 -10.86 -0.45
CA ARG A 220 -16.26 -12.31 -0.54
C ARG A 220 -15.07 -13.08 -1.09
N ALA A 221 -14.80 -14.24 -0.53
CA ALA A 221 -13.80 -15.16 -1.00
C ALA A 221 -14.44 -16.24 -1.88
N ALA A 222 -13.91 -16.44 -3.10
CA ALA A 222 -14.36 -17.48 -4.04
C ALA A 222 -15.89 -17.48 -4.30
N ASP A 223 -16.53 -16.31 -4.29
CA ASP A 223 -17.98 -16.13 -4.39
C ASP A 223 -18.83 -16.86 -3.32
N LEU A 224 -18.20 -17.39 -2.27
CA LEU A 224 -18.88 -17.99 -1.13
C LEU A 224 -19.42 -16.88 -0.23
N ALA A 225 -20.74 -16.89 0.00
CA ALA A 225 -21.40 -15.80 0.71
C ALA A 225 -20.92 -15.62 2.16
N ASP A 226 -20.73 -16.73 2.88
CA ASP A 226 -20.36 -16.70 4.30
C ASP A 226 -18.87 -16.39 4.52
N PHE A 227 -18.03 -16.70 3.52
CA PHE A 227 -16.59 -16.50 3.61
C PHE A 227 -16.27 -15.13 3.08
N CYS A 228 -16.10 -14.20 4.01
CA CYS A 228 -15.82 -12.83 3.64
C CYS A 228 -14.94 -12.13 4.67
N GLY A 229 -13.96 -11.44 4.12
CA GLY A 229 -13.30 -10.35 4.79
C GLY A 229 -14.14 -9.08 4.73
N PHE A 230 -13.55 -7.98 5.20
CA PHE A 230 -14.14 -6.67 5.05
C PHE A 230 -13.08 -5.58 5.07
N ARG A 231 -13.45 -4.43 4.51
CA ARG A 231 -12.72 -3.17 4.61
C ARG A 231 -13.62 -2.13 5.26
N LEU A 232 -13.07 -1.34 6.16
CA LEU A 232 -13.79 -0.25 6.79
C LEU A 232 -12.92 1.00 6.84
N VAL A 233 -13.38 2.08 6.20
CA VAL A 233 -12.90 3.42 6.50
C VAL A 233 -13.64 3.89 7.76
N VAL A 234 -12.92 4.05 8.87
CA VAL A 234 -13.56 4.31 10.16
C VAL A 234 -14.22 5.69 10.15
N PRO A 235 -15.53 5.79 10.43
CA PRO A 235 -16.23 7.08 10.45
C PRO A 235 -15.67 8.00 11.53
N ARG A 236 -15.74 9.32 11.29
CA ARG A 236 -15.19 10.33 12.21
C ARG A 236 -15.66 10.18 13.66
N ALA A 237 -16.91 9.76 13.86
CA ALA A 237 -17.50 9.56 15.18
C ALA A 237 -16.85 8.41 15.98
N ALA A 238 -16.13 7.49 15.33
CA ALA A 238 -15.47 6.33 15.92
C ALA A 238 -13.92 6.46 15.90
N LEU A 239 -13.37 7.62 15.54
CA LEU A 239 -11.91 7.83 15.51
C LEU A 239 -11.28 8.01 16.91
N MET A 240 -12.08 8.01 17.98
CA MET A 240 -11.54 8.15 19.34
C MET A 240 -10.60 6.99 19.71
N ASP A 241 -10.79 5.82 19.10
CA ASP A 241 -9.93 4.65 19.28
C ASP A 241 -8.61 4.74 18.50
N GLY A 242 -8.38 5.83 17.74
CA GLY A 242 -7.16 6.02 16.95
C GLY A 242 -7.06 5.13 15.70
N VAL A 243 -8.09 4.33 15.41
CA VAL A 243 -8.17 3.47 14.23
C VAL A 243 -8.82 4.23 13.07
N HIS A 244 -8.11 4.36 11.96
CA HIS A 244 -8.59 5.08 10.76
C HIS A 244 -9.10 4.15 9.66
N TYR A 245 -8.59 2.92 9.63
CA TYR A 245 -8.95 1.93 8.63
C TYR A 245 -8.83 0.53 9.22
N VAL A 246 -9.71 -0.37 8.82
CA VAL A 246 -9.68 -1.79 9.17
C VAL A 246 -9.76 -2.61 7.89
N ASN A 247 -9.00 -3.70 7.84
CA ASN A 247 -9.00 -4.63 6.72
C ASN A 247 -8.81 -6.07 7.23
N ALA A 248 -9.87 -6.87 7.14
CA ALA A 248 -9.83 -8.30 7.39
C ALA A 248 -9.81 -9.00 6.03
N TYR A 249 -8.76 -9.76 5.72
CA TYR A 249 -8.64 -10.49 4.47
C TYR A 249 -7.82 -11.77 4.63
N THR A 250 -7.83 -12.63 3.61
CA THR A 250 -7.05 -13.87 3.59
C THR A 250 -5.84 -13.79 2.66
N THR A 251 -4.77 -14.51 2.97
CA THR A 251 -3.50 -14.45 2.24
C THR A 251 -3.34 -15.51 1.16
N ASP A 252 -4.30 -16.43 1.01
CA ASP A 252 -4.36 -17.44 -0.05
C ASP A 252 -4.36 -16.83 -1.45
N LYS A 253 -4.87 -15.60 -1.59
CA LYS A 253 -4.77 -14.80 -2.83
C LYS A 253 -3.35 -14.68 -3.40
N SER A 254 -2.29 -14.95 -2.63
CA SER A 254 -0.91 -14.88 -3.12
C SER A 254 -0.64 -15.81 -4.31
N GLN A 255 -1.46 -16.85 -4.50
CA GLN A 255 -1.34 -17.81 -5.61
C GLN A 255 -1.98 -17.32 -6.91
N SER A 256 -2.95 -16.40 -6.84
CA SER A 256 -3.70 -15.88 -7.99
C SER A 256 -3.51 -14.39 -8.23
N TYR A 257 -2.97 -13.64 -7.24
CA TYR A 257 -2.81 -12.19 -7.32
C TYR A 257 -1.43 -11.81 -7.85
N HIS A 258 -1.40 -11.23 -9.06
CA HIS A 258 -0.18 -10.76 -9.70
C HIS A 258 -0.26 -9.25 -10.00
N LEU A 259 0.86 -8.55 -9.86
CA LEU A 259 0.96 -7.11 -10.14
C LEU A 259 0.97 -6.78 -11.64
N HIS A 260 1.27 -7.76 -12.47
CA HIS A 260 1.24 -7.66 -13.93
C HIS A 260 0.12 -8.57 -14.46
N PRO A 261 -0.47 -8.26 -15.63
CA PRO A 261 -1.46 -9.14 -16.23
C PRO A 261 -0.88 -10.55 -16.45
N THR A 262 -1.56 -11.55 -15.91
CA THR A 262 -1.30 -12.98 -16.15
C THR A 262 -2.61 -13.64 -16.61
N PHE A 263 -2.61 -14.98 -16.72
CA PHE A 263 -3.81 -15.77 -16.93
C PHE A 263 -4.82 -15.72 -15.75
N PHE A 264 -4.49 -15.04 -14.64
CA PHE A 264 -5.44 -14.69 -13.57
C PHE A 264 -6.06 -13.29 -13.73
N THR A 265 -5.99 -12.70 -14.92
CA THR A 265 -6.65 -11.42 -15.22
C THR A 265 -8.17 -11.57 -15.18
N GLU A 266 -8.89 -10.45 -15.08
CA GLU A 266 -10.33 -10.43 -15.31
C GLU A 266 -10.63 -10.88 -16.74
N HIS A 267 -11.58 -11.82 -16.87
CA HIS A 267 -12.09 -12.28 -18.16
C HIS A 267 -13.50 -11.75 -18.41
N HIS A 268 -13.80 -11.40 -19.66
CA HIS A 268 -15.05 -10.78 -20.05
C HIS A 268 -15.96 -11.74 -20.84
N PRO A 269 -17.30 -11.59 -20.78
CA PRO A 269 -18.24 -12.45 -21.52
C PRO A 269 -17.99 -12.50 -23.03
N SER A 270 -17.40 -11.45 -23.61
CA SER A 270 -17.02 -11.42 -25.03
C SER A 270 -15.97 -12.46 -25.40
N GLU A 271 -15.20 -12.96 -24.42
CA GLU A 271 -14.17 -13.99 -24.65
C GLU A 271 -14.75 -15.41 -24.76
N LEU A 272 -16.04 -15.58 -24.45
CA LEU A 272 -16.72 -16.88 -24.52
C LEU A 272 -17.07 -17.32 -25.96
N ILE A 273 -16.84 -16.47 -26.97
CA ILE A 273 -17.26 -16.71 -28.35
C ILE A 273 -16.12 -16.37 -29.32
N GLY A 274 -15.90 -17.24 -30.31
CA GLY A 274 -14.95 -17.01 -31.41
C GLY A 274 -13.49 -17.24 -31.03
N ALA A 275 -12.57 -16.59 -31.75
CA ALA A 275 -11.13 -16.78 -31.59
C ALA A 275 -10.58 -16.54 -30.15
N PRO A 276 -11.12 -15.61 -29.34
CA PRO A 276 -10.68 -15.43 -27.95
C PRO A 276 -10.91 -16.64 -27.04
N LEU A 277 -11.87 -17.52 -27.37
CA LEU A 277 -12.22 -18.68 -26.56
C LEU A 277 -11.04 -19.66 -26.40
N GLU A 278 -10.23 -19.84 -27.45
CA GLU A 278 -9.06 -20.72 -27.41
C GLU A 278 -8.02 -20.23 -26.39
N LYS A 279 -7.82 -18.92 -26.31
CA LYS A 279 -6.94 -18.30 -25.31
C LYS A 279 -7.52 -18.47 -23.90
N LEU A 280 -8.81 -18.18 -23.71
CA LEU A 280 -9.47 -18.37 -22.42
C LEU A 280 -9.36 -19.82 -21.92
N LEU A 281 -9.58 -20.80 -22.81
CA LEU A 281 -9.40 -22.22 -22.47
C LEU A 281 -7.97 -22.54 -22.05
N THR A 282 -6.98 -21.95 -22.73
CA THR A 282 -5.56 -22.10 -22.36
C THR A 282 -5.29 -21.49 -20.98
N ASP A 283 -5.77 -20.28 -20.73
CA ASP A 283 -5.63 -19.59 -19.45
C ASP A 283 -6.27 -20.42 -18.31
N LEU A 284 -7.48 -20.96 -18.51
CA LEU A 284 -8.17 -21.83 -17.54
C LEU A 284 -7.40 -23.12 -17.25
N VAL A 285 -6.73 -23.72 -18.24
CA VAL A 285 -5.87 -24.88 -18.03
C VAL A 285 -4.66 -24.53 -17.17
N GLU A 286 -4.01 -23.39 -17.41
CA GLU A 286 -2.88 -22.93 -16.59
C GLU A 286 -3.32 -22.58 -15.16
N MET A 287 -4.46 -21.90 -14.99
CA MET A 287 -5.05 -21.65 -13.66
C MET A 287 -5.31 -22.96 -12.91
N SER A 288 -5.89 -23.96 -13.59
CA SER A 288 -6.20 -25.27 -12.99
C SER A 288 -4.94 -26.01 -12.52
N LYS A 289 -3.82 -25.90 -13.25
CA LYS A 289 -2.54 -26.48 -12.82
C LYS A 289 -2.02 -25.82 -11.53
N ILE A 290 -2.17 -24.50 -11.41
CA ILE A 290 -1.76 -23.77 -10.20
C ILE A 290 -2.64 -24.18 -9.02
N TYR A 291 -3.97 -24.25 -9.18
CA TYR A 291 -4.84 -24.71 -8.10
C TYR A 291 -4.54 -26.16 -7.69
N ALA A 292 -4.33 -27.06 -8.65
CA ALA A 292 -3.91 -28.43 -8.36
C ALA A 292 -2.58 -28.49 -7.58
N ALA A 293 -1.61 -27.63 -7.91
CA ALA A 293 -0.35 -27.53 -7.16
C ALA A 293 -0.57 -26.97 -5.75
N CYS A 294 -1.45 -25.98 -5.59
CA CYS A 294 -1.80 -25.42 -4.29
C CYS A 294 -2.54 -26.44 -3.41
N ARG A 295 -3.31 -27.34 -4.00
CA ARG A 295 -4.02 -28.40 -3.29
C ARG A 295 -3.08 -29.41 -2.63
N GLY A 296 -1.90 -29.65 -3.21
CA GLY A 296 -0.96 -30.69 -2.79
C GLY A 296 -1.41 -32.10 -3.20
N LYS A 297 -0.84 -33.14 -2.59
CA LYS A 297 -1.21 -34.55 -2.83
C LYS A 297 -1.75 -35.20 -1.56
N TRP A 298 -2.72 -36.10 -1.72
CA TRP A 298 -3.41 -36.76 -0.60
C TRP A 298 -2.56 -37.82 0.11
N ASP A 299 -1.74 -38.55 -0.64
CA ASP A 299 -1.03 -39.76 -0.23
C ASP A 299 0.48 -39.53 0.04
N GLU A 300 0.95 -38.31 -0.16
CA GLU A 300 2.34 -37.91 0.06
C GLU A 300 2.40 -36.88 1.20
N PRO A 301 2.68 -37.29 2.45
CA PRO A 301 2.73 -36.37 3.61
C PRO A 301 3.75 -35.23 3.44
N ASP A 302 4.75 -35.44 2.57
CA ASP A 302 5.80 -34.47 2.28
C ASP A 302 5.36 -33.38 1.26
N VAL A 303 4.23 -33.57 0.56
CA VAL A 303 3.68 -32.60 -0.40
C VAL A 303 2.49 -31.86 0.23
N VAL A 304 2.83 -30.97 1.16
CA VAL A 304 1.85 -30.12 1.85
C VAL A 304 1.33 -29.05 0.88
N GLY A 305 0.01 -29.02 0.66
CA GLY A 305 -0.64 -27.96 -0.11
C GLY A 305 -0.38 -26.56 0.46
N SER A 306 -0.62 -25.52 -0.34
CA SER A 306 -0.38 -24.13 0.01
C SER A 306 -1.39 -23.65 1.08
N PRO A 307 -0.95 -23.37 2.32
CA PRO A 307 -1.85 -22.83 3.34
C PRO A 307 -2.18 -21.36 3.07
N GLY A 308 -3.21 -20.87 3.74
CA GLY A 308 -3.60 -19.46 3.72
C GLY A 308 -3.94 -18.97 5.12
N ASN A 309 -3.59 -17.74 5.42
CA ASN A 309 -3.78 -17.14 6.74
C ASN A 309 -4.92 -16.12 6.71
N ALA A 310 -5.63 -16.01 7.83
CA ALA A 310 -6.59 -14.94 8.08
C ALA A 310 -5.83 -13.77 8.70
N ARG A 311 -5.82 -12.63 8.01
CA ARG A 311 -5.09 -11.43 8.41
C ARG A 311 -6.04 -10.31 8.76
N MET A 312 -5.84 -9.71 9.93
CA MET A 312 -6.51 -8.50 10.39
C MET A 312 -5.49 -7.37 10.39
N GLU A 313 -5.78 -6.28 9.70
CA GLU A 313 -4.91 -5.11 9.61
C GLU A 313 -5.69 -3.85 10.01
N ILE A 314 -5.09 -3.00 10.83
CA ILE A 314 -5.63 -1.69 11.17
C ILE A 314 -4.61 -0.59 10.86
N ARG A 315 -5.12 0.58 10.48
CA ARG A 315 -4.32 1.78 10.27
C ARG A 315 -4.43 2.71 11.47
N VAL A 316 -3.31 3.03 12.08
CA VAL A 316 -3.22 3.91 13.25
C VAL A 316 -2.12 4.96 13.06
N PRO A 317 -2.17 6.10 13.77
CA PRO A 317 -1.03 7.02 13.85
C PRO A 317 0.23 6.32 14.38
N LEU A 318 1.41 6.77 13.97
CA LEU A 318 2.69 6.18 14.36
C LEU A 318 2.86 6.12 15.88
N ARG A 319 2.37 7.13 16.61
CA ARG A 319 2.41 7.15 18.08
C ARG A 319 1.68 5.98 18.76
N LEU A 320 0.76 5.30 18.06
CA LEU A 320 0.00 4.14 18.55
C LEU A 320 0.52 2.81 18.00
N ALA A 321 1.44 2.83 17.04
CA ALA A 321 1.80 1.64 16.26
C ALA A 321 2.35 0.48 17.09
N GLY A 322 3.08 0.78 18.18
CA GLY A 322 3.65 -0.23 19.08
C GLY A 322 2.63 -0.89 20.01
N ASP A 323 1.47 -0.26 20.25
CA ASP A 323 0.49 -0.72 21.25
C ASP A 323 -0.86 -1.11 20.64
N ALA A 324 -1.03 -0.88 19.34
CA ALA A 324 -2.24 -1.19 18.62
C ALA A 324 -2.28 -2.67 18.20
N LEU A 325 -3.49 -3.25 18.20
CA LEU A 325 -3.77 -4.61 17.69
C LEU A 325 -2.81 -5.69 18.24
N ILE A 326 -2.60 -5.71 19.56
CA ILE A 326 -1.75 -6.73 20.21
C ILE A 326 -2.43 -8.12 20.21
N SER A 327 -3.74 -8.16 20.40
CA SER A 327 -4.49 -9.42 20.40
C SER A 327 -5.95 -9.24 20.03
N ILE A 328 -6.58 -10.34 19.60
CA ILE A 328 -8.03 -10.49 19.49
C ILE A 328 -8.43 -11.59 20.47
N PRO A 329 -9.48 -11.41 21.28
CA PRO A 329 -9.94 -12.45 22.20
C PRO A 329 -10.18 -13.78 21.47
N ALA A 330 -9.67 -14.88 22.02
CA ALA A 330 -9.73 -16.20 21.38
C ALA A 330 -11.17 -16.62 21.01
N ALA A 331 -12.15 -16.30 21.86
CA ALA A 331 -13.57 -16.58 21.58
C ALA A 331 -14.09 -15.79 20.37
N VAL A 332 -13.68 -14.53 20.20
CA VAL A 332 -14.05 -13.72 19.04
C VAL A 332 -13.39 -14.26 17.79
N LEU A 333 -12.10 -14.61 17.85
CA LEU A 333 -11.37 -15.20 16.72
C LEU A 333 -12.01 -16.52 16.27
N ALA A 334 -12.29 -17.42 17.22
CA ALA A 334 -12.91 -18.71 16.94
C ALA A 334 -14.32 -18.58 16.33
N ALA A 335 -15.11 -17.59 16.76
CA ALA A 335 -16.43 -17.32 16.18
C ALA A 335 -16.37 -16.63 14.80
N SER A 336 -15.24 -15.99 14.48
CA SER A 336 -15.08 -15.15 13.29
C SER A 336 -14.23 -15.79 12.18
N THR A 337 -13.68 -16.97 12.43
CA THR A 337 -12.81 -17.66 11.46
C THR A 337 -13.17 -19.13 11.33
N VAL A 338 -12.85 -19.71 10.17
CA VAL A 338 -12.91 -21.16 9.93
C VAL A 338 -11.61 -21.62 9.29
N ALA A 339 -11.18 -22.82 9.65
CA ALA A 339 -10.03 -23.47 9.04
C ALA A 339 -10.52 -24.53 8.03
N VAL A 340 -10.31 -24.29 6.74
CA VAL A 340 -10.67 -25.22 5.68
C VAL A 340 -9.42 -26.03 5.30
N PRO A 341 -9.46 -27.36 5.24
CA PRO A 341 -8.31 -28.14 4.77
C PRO A 341 -7.85 -27.67 3.38
N VAL A 342 -6.53 -27.54 3.16
CA VAL A 342 -5.97 -27.06 1.89
C VAL A 342 -6.51 -27.84 0.69
N TRP A 343 -6.70 -29.15 0.85
CA TRP A 343 -7.21 -30.04 -0.17
C TRP A 343 -8.64 -29.74 -0.64
N THR A 344 -9.45 -29.17 0.25
CA THR A 344 -10.85 -28.83 0.00
C THR A 344 -10.99 -27.40 -0.52
N TRP A 345 -10.10 -26.49 -0.08
CA TRP A 345 -10.13 -25.10 -0.51
C TRP A 345 -9.71 -24.92 -1.96
N TRP A 346 -8.61 -25.57 -2.37
CA TRP A 346 -8.03 -25.48 -3.71
C TRP A 346 -8.63 -26.49 -4.69
#